data_AF-A0A151MDX1-F1
#
_entry.id   AF-A0A151MDX1-F1
#
_cell.length_a   1.000
_cell.length_b   1.000
_cell.length_c   1.000
_cell.angle_alpha   90.00
_cell.angle_beta   90.00
_cell.angle_gamma   90.00
#
_symmetry.space_group_name_H-M   'P 1'
#
loop_
_entity.id
_entity.type
_entity.pdbx_description
1 polymer ?
#
loop_
_entity_poly.entity_id
_entity_poly.type
_entity_poly.pdbx_seq_one_letter_code
_entity_poly.pdbx_strand_id
1 'polypeptide(L)'
;MGAGPLPLVLGAALLCAPAGLCLRVLSGQKVCYGDFKHPCYKIAYFQDVSRRVGFPEARQACKIDGGALLSLESEVEQKLIENMLQNLTKSGSGISDGDFWIGLWRSGEGQATSNACPDLYQWADGSTSPFRNWYTDEPSCGSEACVVMYHQPTAIPGLGGLYLYQWNDDRCNMKHNYICKYGPDYVLEKELGDRAEPDYEVFPPVTSGSPSDASKPEDHYHVVVTETGLIPNLIYVVIPTIPLLLLILVAFGTCCFQMLHKRGARRNCFKDPSPLSSECLAESLNSNL
;
A
#
# COMPACT_ATOMS: atom_id res chain seq x y z
N MET A 1 -36.58 51.83 -27.32
CA MET A 1 -37.30 50.82 -26.51
C MET A 1 -36.38 49.64 -26.35
N GLY A 2 -35.90 49.42 -25.13
CA GLY A 2 -34.87 48.42 -24.82
C GLY A 2 -35.41 47.00 -24.90
N ALA A 3 -34.58 46.09 -25.41
CA ALA A 3 -34.81 44.67 -25.33
C ALA A 3 -33.67 44.05 -24.52
N GLY A 4 -34.03 43.42 -23.42
CA GLY A 4 -33.27 42.43 -22.68
C GLY A 4 -34.19 41.87 -21.60
N PRO A 5 -33.85 40.75 -20.95
CA PRO A 5 -33.05 39.59 -21.37
C PRO A 5 -33.86 38.28 -21.17
N LEU A 6 -33.26 37.11 -21.44
CA LEU A 6 -33.28 35.88 -20.58
C LEU A 6 -33.03 34.59 -21.41
N PRO A 7 -32.47 33.55 -20.76
CA PRO A 7 -31.49 32.64 -21.33
C PRO A 7 -32.10 31.28 -21.70
N LEU A 8 -31.41 30.57 -22.59
CA LEU A 8 -31.74 29.19 -22.94
C LEU A 8 -31.40 28.27 -21.75
N VAL A 9 -32.45 27.78 -21.09
CA VAL A 9 -32.40 26.60 -20.21
C VAL A 9 -32.38 25.37 -21.11
N LEU A 10 -31.32 24.57 -21.07
CA LEU A 10 -31.40 23.17 -21.52
C LEU A 10 -31.19 22.24 -20.33
N GLY A 11 -32.26 21.50 -20.05
CA GLY A 11 -32.40 20.60 -18.91
C GLY A 11 -31.54 19.34 -18.99
N ALA A 12 -31.26 18.81 -17.80
CA ALA A 12 -30.59 17.56 -17.56
C ALA A 12 -31.39 16.38 -18.13
N ALA A 13 -30.73 15.57 -18.96
CA ALA A 13 -31.21 14.23 -19.29
C ALA A 13 -30.65 13.24 -18.24
N LEU A 14 -31.52 12.77 -17.35
CA LEU A 14 -31.26 11.56 -16.56
C LEU A 14 -31.24 10.37 -17.52
N LEU A 15 -30.07 9.75 -17.70
CA LEU A 15 -29.98 8.39 -18.22
C LEU A 15 -29.81 7.45 -17.03
N CYS A 16 -30.91 6.84 -16.61
CA CYS A 16 -30.91 5.63 -15.80
C CYS A 16 -30.25 4.52 -16.62
N ALA A 17 -29.05 4.10 -16.24
CA ALA A 17 -28.46 2.84 -16.69
C ALA A 17 -28.74 1.75 -15.63
N PRO A 18 -29.04 0.51 -16.04
CA PRO A 18 -29.33 -0.58 -15.12
C PRO A 18 -28.09 -0.94 -14.29
N ALA A 19 -28.33 -1.32 -13.04
CA ALA A 19 -27.34 -1.72 -12.06
C ALA A 19 -26.58 -2.99 -12.50
N GLY A 20 -25.58 -2.83 -13.37
CA GLY A 20 -24.42 -3.69 -13.43
C GLY A 20 -23.27 -2.93 -12.81
N LEU A 21 -22.80 -3.35 -11.64
CA LEU A 21 -21.55 -2.84 -11.07
C LEU A 21 -20.43 -3.19 -12.05
N CYS A 22 -20.14 -2.28 -12.98
CA CYS A 22 -18.86 -2.24 -13.65
C CYS A 22 -17.87 -1.78 -12.59
N LEU A 23 -17.34 -2.74 -11.82
CA LEU A 23 -16.28 -2.50 -10.86
C LEU A 23 -15.08 -1.99 -11.65
N ARG A 24 -14.96 -0.66 -11.73
CA ARG A 24 -13.72 -0.03 -12.17
C ARG A 24 -12.71 -0.31 -11.07
N VAL A 25 -11.86 -1.30 -11.29
CA VAL A 25 -10.70 -1.50 -10.43
C VAL A 25 -9.81 -0.28 -10.67
N LEU A 26 -9.71 0.60 -9.68
CA LEU A 26 -8.66 1.61 -9.65
C LEU A 26 -7.46 0.99 -8.93
N SER A 27 -6.23 1.27 -9.39
CA SER A 27 -5.03 0.85 -8.66
C SER A 27 -5.17 1.24 -7.18
N GLY A 28 -5.11 0.26 -6.28
CA GLY A 28 -5.28 0.43 -4.84
C GLY A 28 -6.71 0.27 -4.27
N GLN A 29 -7.74 0.00 -5.07
CA GLN A 29 -9.08 -0.31 -4.55
C GLN A 29 -9.21 -1.80 -4.18
N LYS A 30 -9.66 -2.10 -2.94
CA LYS A 30 -10.03 -3.45 -2.50
C LYS A 30 -11.34 -3.86 -3.19
N VAL A 31 -11.34 -5.02 -3.85
CA VAL A 31 -12.45 -5.59 -4.62
C VAL A 31 -12.75 -6.98 -4.09
N CYS A 32 -13.98 -7.19 -3.62
CA CYS A 32 -14.45 -8.50 -3.15
C CYS A 32 -15.27 -9.16 -4.26
N TYR A 33 -14.99 -10.41 -4.59
CA TYR A 33 -15.70 -11.14 -5.63
C TYR A 33 -16.60 -12.21 -5.02
N GLY A 34 -17.90 -11.96 -4.96
CA GLY A 34 -18.88 -12.83 -4.30
C GLY A 34 -19.54 -12.13 -3.11
N ASP A 35 -20.20 -12.92 -2.25
CA ASP A 35 -20.71 -12.46 -0.95
C ASP A 35 -19.57 -12.34 0.08
N PHE A 36 -19.91 -12.02 1.33
CA PHE A 36 -18.95 -11.88 2.44
C PHE A 36 -18.14 -13.16 2.75
N LYS A 37 -18.44 -14.29 2.09
CA LYS A 37 -17.73 -15.57 2.26
C LYS A 37 -16.55 -15.74 1.31
N HIS A 38 -16.38 -14.82 0.35
CA HIS A 38 -15.32 -14.89 -0.62
C HIS A 38 -14.18 -13.91 -0.30
N PRO A 39 -12.93 -14.25 -0.66
CA PRO A 39 -11.80 -13.36 -0.48
C PRO A 39 -11.93 -12.08 -1.31
N CYS A 40 -11.30 -11.02 -0.82
CA CYS A 40 -11.14 -9.78 -1.55
C CYS A 40 -9.71 -9.64 -2.05
N TYR A 41 -9.51 -8.79 -3.05
CA TYR A 41 -8.22 -8.57 -3.69
C TYR A 41 -7.96 -7.08 -3.89
N LYS A 42 -6.71 -6.67 -3.79
CA LYS A 42 -6.27 -5.30 -4.08
C LYS A 42 -5.00 -5.35 -4.92
N ILE A 43 -5.05 -4.68 -6.07
CA ILE A 43 -3.90 -4.57 -6.98
C ILE A 43 -3.20 -3.24 -6.68
N ALA A 44 -1.96 -3.31 -6.21
CA ALA A 44 -1.10 -2.16 -5.98
C ALA A 44 -0.19 -1.96 -7.20
N TYR A 45 -0.65 -1.15 -8.14
CA TYR A 45 0.07 -0.83 -9.37
C TYR A 45 0.70 0.57 -9.30
N PHE A 46 1.97 0.66 -9.67
CA PHE A 46 2.75 1.88 -9.74
C PHE A 46 3.36 2.02 -11.14
N GLN A 47 2.92 3.07 -11.84
CA GLN A 47 3.49 3.46 -13.13
C GLN A 47 4.96 3.88 -13.00
N ASP A 48 5.28 4.59 -11.91
CA ASP A 48 6.66 4.96 -11.57
C ASP A 48 7.37 3.78 -10.91
N VAL A 49 8.42 3.27 -11.58
CA VAL A 49 9.25 2.15 -11.11
C VAL A 49 9.89 2.45 -9.75
N SER A 50 10.19 3.71 -9.44
CA SER A 50 10.79 4.09 -8.15
C SER A 50 9.86 3.86 -6.95
N ARG A 51 8.56 3.75 -7.18
CA ARG A 51 7.54 3.48 -6.16
C ARG A 51 7.24 1.99 -5.98
N ARG A 52 7.75 1.15 -6.87
CA ARG A 52 7.66 -0.30 -6.76
C ARG A 52 8.56 -0.79 -5.63
N VAL A 53 8.27 -1.97 -5.09
CA VAL A 53 8.90 -2.45 -3.85
C VAL A 53 9.41 -3.88 -3.99
N GLY A 54 10.30 -4.30 -3.10
CA GLY A 54 10.76 -5.67 -3.00
C GLY A 54 9.70 -6.57 -2.38
N PHE A 55 9.87 -7.88 -2.51
CA PHE A 55 8.96 -8.87 -1.94
C PHE A 55 8.75 -8.71 -0.43
N PRO A 56 9.79 -8.49 0.41
CA PRO A 56 9.58 -8.30 1.85
C PRO A 56 8.72 -7.08 2.18
N GLU A 57 8.96 -5.98 1.47
CA GLU A 57 8.17 -4.75 1.62
C GLU A 57 6.73 -4.93 1.13
N ALA A 58 6.52 -5.61 0.00
CA ALA A 58 5.18 -5.93 -0.52
C ALA A 58 4.40 -6.83 0.46
N ARG A 59 5.07 -7.86 1.01
CA ARG A 59 4.52 -8.73 2.05
C ARG A 59 4.10 -7.95 3.28
N GLN A 60 4.94 -7.02 3.72
CA GLN A 60 4.64 -6.18 4.87
C GLN A 60 3.49 -5.20 4.58
N ALA A 61 3.44 -4.62 3.38
CA ALA A 61 2.37 -3.72 2.98
C ALA A 61 1.00 -4.41 3.00
N CYS A 62 0.88 -5.62 2.45
CA CYS A 62 -0.37 -6.37 2.52
C CYS A 62 -0.77 -6.71 3.96
N LYS A 63 0.21 -7.09 4.81
CA LYS A 63 -0.03 -7.37 6.24
C LYS A 63 -0.56 -6.17 7.01
N ILE A 64 0.05 -5.00 6.81
CA ILE A 64 -0.38 -3.75 7.46
C ILE A 64 -1.81 -3.38 7.03
N ASP A 65 -2.18 -3.67 5.79
CA ASP A 65 -3.52 -3.43 5.25
C ASP A 65 -4.55 -4.50 5.67
N GLY A 66 -4.18 -5.46 6.53
CA GLY A 66 -5.06 -6.53 7.03
C GLY A 66 -5.23 -7.72 6.09
N GLY A 67 -4.34 -7.89 5.12
CA GLY A 67 -4.33 -9.02 4.18
C GLY A 67 -2.98 -9.74 4.14
N ALA A 68 -2.77 -10.50 3.08
CA ALA A 68 -1.49 -11.13 2.74
C ALA A 68 -1.19 -10.94 1.26
N LEU A 69 0.06 -11.19 0.85
CA LEU A 69 0.35 -11.30 -0.59
C LEU A 69 -0.48 -12.44 -1.18
N LEU A 70 -0.94 -12.25 -2.41
CA LEU A 70 -1.87 -13.13 -3.10
C LEU A 70 -1.41 -14.60 -3.08
N SER A 71 -2.19 -15.46 -2.43
CA SER A 71 -2.16 -16.91 -2.66
C SER A 71 -3.17 -17.29 -3.74
N LEU A 72 -2.86 -18.33 -4.52
CA LEU A 72 -3.73 -18.86 -5.56
C LEU A 72 -4.04 -20.33 -5.32
N GLU A 73 -5.32 -20.63 -5.17
CA GLU A 73 -5.88 -21.93 -4.79
C GLU A 73 -6.37 -22.74 -5.98
N SER A 74 -6.70 -22.07 -7.09
CA SER A 74 -7.24 -22.74 -8.27
C SER A 74 -7.04 -21.94 -9.56
N GLU A 75 -7.24 -22.61 -10.69
CA GLU A 75 -7.29 -21.98 -12.01
C GLU A 75 -8.43 -20.95 -12.12
N VAL A 76 -9.54 -21.17 -11.40
CA VAL A 76 -10.67 -20.23 -11.35
C VAL A 76 -10.25 -18.93 -10.68
N GLU A 77 -9.52 -19.00 -9.57
CA GLU A 77 -8.98 -17.83 -8.89
C GLU A 77 -7.94 -17.10 -9.74
N GLN A 78 -7.04 -17.84 -10.40
CA GLN A 78 -6.08 -17.28 -11.35
C GLN A 78 -6.80 -16.46 -12.45
N LYS A 79 -7.80 -17.05 -13.11
CA LYS A 79 -8.62 -16.37 -14.14
C LYS A 79 -9.33 -15.14 -13.60
N LEU A 80 -9.77 -15.14 -12.34
CA LEU A 80 -10.35 -13.96 -11.71
C LEU A 80 -9.34 -12.80 -11.65
N ILE A 81 -8.12 -13.07 -11.18
CA ILE A 81 -7.05 -12.08 -11.10
C ILE A 81 -6.65 -11.56 -12.49
N GLU A 82 -6.57 -12.44 -13.48
CA GLU A 82 -6.32 -12.07 -14.88
C GLU A 82 -7.36 -11.08 -15.41
N ASN A 83 -8.65 -11.36 -15.17
CA ASN A 83 -9.73 -10.46 -15.57
C ASN A 83 -9.63 -9.09 -14.88
N MET A 84 -9.24 -9.06 -13.60
CA MET A 84 -9.03 -7.80 -12.87
C MET A 84 -7.90 -6.97 -13.51
N LEU A 85 -6.77 -7.61 -13.85
CA LEU A 85 -5.65 -6.96 -14.53
C LEU A 85 -6.04 -6.46 -15.93
N GLN A 86 -6.76 -7.25 -16.72
CA GLN A 86 -7.25 -6.83 -18.04
C GLN A 86 -8.19 -5.62 -17.96
N ASN A 87 -9.06 -5.57 -16.93
CA ASN A 87 -9.96 -4.43 -16.73
C ASN A 87 -9.22 -3.15 -16.34
N LEU A 88 -8.10 -3.29 -15.62
CA LEU A 88 -7.18 -2.18 -15.36
C LEU A 88 -6.51 -1.69 -16.65
N THR A 89 -6.08 -2.59 -17.53
CA THR A 89 -5.46 -2.22 -18.82
C THR A 89 -6.43 -1.47 -19.74
N LYS A 90 -7.71 -1.85 -19.74
CA LYS A 90 -8.75 -1.24 -20.60
C LYS A 90 -9.26 0.11 -20.09
N SER A 91 -9.14 0.38 -18.79
CA SER A 91 -9.53 1.66 -18.20
C SER A 91 -8.52 2.72 -18.61
N GLY A 92 -8.96 3.88 -19.13
CA GLY A 92 -8.15 4.83 -19.90
C GLY A 92 -6.85 5.39 -19.30
N SER A 93 -6.43 5.00 -18.09
CA SER A 93 -5.06 5.19 -17.61
C SER A 93 -4.09 4.12 -18.12
N GLY A 94 -4.58 2.91 -18.44
CA GLY A 94 -3.79 1.72 -18.76
C GLY A 94 -2.90 1.28 -17.58
N ILE A 95 -2.64 -0.01 -17.46
CA ILE A 95 -1.44 -0.48 -16.76
C ILE A 95 -0.40 -0.80 -17.83
N SER A 96 0.78 -0.20 -17.72
CA SER A 96 1.93 -0.49 -18.57
C SER A 96 2.66 -1.72 -18.02
N ASP A 97 3.68 -2.17 -18.74
CA ASP A 97 4.53 -3.28 -18.32
C ASP A 97 5.01 -3.14 -16.86
N GLY A 98 4.91 -4.24 -16.13
CA GLY A 98 5.34 -4.34 -14.75
C GLY A 98 4.71 -5.53 -14.04
N ASP A 99 5.55 -6.48 -13.68
CA ASP A 99 5.12 -7.71 -13.01
C ASP A 99 4.62 -7.44 -11.59
N PHE A 100 3.94 -8.44 -11.04
CA PHE A 100 3.27 -8.36 -9.74
C PHE A 100 3.79 -9.43 -8.80
N TRP A 101 4.35 -9.02 -7.66
CA TRP A 101 4.61 -9.94 -6.56
C TRP A 101 3.32 -10.66 -6.15
N ILE A 102 3.42 -11.99 -6.07
CA ILE A 102 2.43 -12.87 -5.43
C ILE A 102 3.03 -13.49 -4.18
N GLY A 103 2.25 -14.20 -3.38
CA GLY A 103 2.65 -14.72 -2.08
C GLY A 103 3.54 -15.96 -2.11
N LEU A 104 3.94 -16.45 -3.28
CA LEU A 104 4.73 -17.68 -3.41
C LEU A 104 6.23 -17.37 -3.25
N TRP A 105 6.92 -18.12 -2.40
CA TRP A 105 8.34 -17.94 -2.12
C TRP A 105 8.97 -19.23 -1.57
N ARG A 106 10.30 -19.32 -1.56
CA ARG A 106 11.05 -20.40 -0.90
C ARG A 106 12.11 -19.85 0.04
N SER A 107 12.44 -20.59 1.09
CA SER A 107 13.60 -20.28 1.93
C SER A 107 14.90 -20.42 1.13
N GLY A 108 15.83 -19.49 1.31
CA GLY A 108 17.15 -19.53 0.65
C GLY A 108 18.07 -20.68 1.11
N GLU A 109 17.63 -21.50 2.05
CA GLU A 109 18.33 -22.70 2.50
C GLU A 109 17.91 -23.90 1.66
N GLY A 110 18.68 -24.17 0.60
CA GLY A 110 18.50 -25.34 -0.24
C GLY A 110 18.86 -25.04 -1.69
N GLN A 111 20.07 -25.44 -2.09
CA GLN A 111 20.35 -25.69 -3.49
C GLN A 111 19.35 -26.77 -3.90
N ALA A 112 18.32 -26.39 -4.67
CA ALA A 112 17.32 -27.35 -5.10
C ALA A 112 18.05 -28.40 -5.96
N THR A 113 18.21 -29.61 -5.45
CA THR A 113 18.54 -30.74 -6.32
C THR A 113 17.42 -30.79 -7.35
N SER A 114 17.76 -30.57 -8.61
CA SER A 114 16.93 -30.03 -9.70
C SER A 114 15.52 -30.58 -9.91
N ASN A 115 15.16 -31.72 -9.32
CA ASN A 115 13.89 -32.39 -9.59
C ASN A 115 12.77 -32.05 -8.60
N ALA A 116 13.06 -31.41 -7.46
CA ALA A 116 12.08 -31.06 -6.42
C ALA A 116 11.91 -29.54 -6.23
N CYS A 117 12.46 -28.73 -7.14
CA CYS A 117 12.51 -27.28 -6.93
C CYS A 117 11.13 -26.60 -6.82
N PRO A 118 10.16 -26.86 -7.74
CA PRO A 118 8.83 -26.26 -7.61
C PRO A 118 8.15 -26.58 -6.26
N ASP A 119 8.50 -27.70 -5.65
CA ASP A 119 7.94 -28.18 -4.38
C ASP A 119 8.52 -27.43 -3.16
N LEU A 120 9.63 -26.70 -3.32
CA LEU A 120 10.22 -25.86 -2.27
C LEU A 120 9.44 -24.55 -2.07
N TYR A 121 8.58 -24.19 -3.01
CA TYR A 121 7.81 -22.95 -2.98
C TYR A 121 6.53 -23.10 -2.16
N GLN A 122 6.40 -22.24 -1.15
CA GLN A 122 5.28 -22.19 -0.20
C GLN A 122 4.61 -20.81 -0.20
N TRP A 123 3.33 -20.78 0.19
CA TRP A 123 2.58 -19.52 0.27
C TRP A 123 2.90 -18.77 1.56
N ALA A 124 3.10 -17.45 1.45
CA ALA A 124 3.48 -16.55 2.53
C ALA A 124 2.38 -16.32 3.58
N ASP A 125 1.13 -16.65 3.24
CA ASP A 125 -0.06 -16.64 4.09
C ASP A 125 -0.30 -17.98 4.80
N GLY A 126 0.48 -19.01 4.48
CA GLY A 126 0.33 -20.36 5.03
C GLY A 126 -0.66 -21.27 4.27
N SER A 127 -1.22 -20.81 3.15
CA SER A 127 -2.06 -21.65 2.29
C SER A 127 -1.28 -22.90 1.81
N THR A 128 -1.97 -24.02 1.72
CA THR A 128 -1.40 -25.31 1.28
C THR A 128 -1.76 -25.66 -0.16
N SER A 129 -2.22 -24.67 -0.95
CA SER A 129 -2.65 -24.92 -2.33
C SER A 129 -1.52 -25.55 -3.18
N PRO A 130 -1.79 -26.66 -3.89
CA PRO A 130 -0.86 -27.25 -4.84
C PRO A 130 -0.91 -26.58 -6.22
N PHE A 131 -1.84 -25.64 -6.45
CA PHE A 131 -1.99 -24.98 -7.75
C PHE A 131 -0.73 -24.19 -8.13
N ARG A 132 -0.24 -24.39 -9.34
CA ARG A 132 0.93 -23.70 -9.91
C ARG A 132 0.64 -23.30 -11.36
N ASN A 133 1.01 -22.08 -11.73
CA ASN A 133 0.87 -21.57 -13.11
C ASN A 133 2.18 -20.97 -13.62
N TRP A 134 3.26 -21.76 -13.55
CA TRP A 134 4.59 -21.35 -14.02
C TRP A 134 4.58 -21.04 -15.52
N TYR A 135 5.41 -20.08 -15.91
CA TYR A 135 5.76 -19.85 -17.30
C TYR A 135 6.63 -21.01 -17.82
N THR A 136 6.71 -21.16 -19.14
CA THR A 136 7.60 -22.15 -19.74
C THR A 136 9.04 -21.90 -19.29
N ASP A 137 9.71 -22.96 -18.84
CA ASP A 137 11.08 -22.96 -18.28
C ASP A 137 11.24 -22.38 -16.86
N GLU A 138 10.12 -22.06 -16.17
CA GLU A 138 10.15 -21.62 -14.78
C GLU A 138 9.65 -22.69 -13.80
N PRO A 139 10.09 -22.66 -12.52
CA PRO A 139 11.05 -21.74 -11.92
C PRO A 139 12.52 -22.02 -12.30
N SER A 140 13.35 -20.99 -12.27
CA SER A 140 14.79 -21.02 -12.55
C SER A 140 15.59 -21.73 -11.45
N CYS A 141 15.06 -21.75 -10.22
CA CYS A 141 15.60 -22.52 -9.09
C CYS A 141 17.01 -22.12 -8.64
N GLY A 142 17.50 -20.96 -9.08
CA GLY A 142 18.83 -20.44 -8.79
C GLY A 142 18.92 -19.66 -7.48
N SER A 143 19.30 -18.38 -7.58
CA SER A 143 19.25 -17.43 -6.46
C SER A 143 17.90 -16.71 -6.34
N GLU A 144 16.98 -17.00 -7.26
CA GLU A 144 15.64 -16.42 -7.33
C GLU A 144 14.71 -17.25 -6.45
N ALA A 145 13.96 -16.57 -5.58
CA ALA A 145 13.28 -17.23 -4.46
C ALA A 145 11.91 -16.64 -4.15
N CYS A 146 11.53 -15.56 -4.83
CA CYS A 146 10.25 -14.88 -4.67
C CYS A 146 9.56 -14.82 -6.01
N VAL A 147 8.25 -14.97 -6.05
CA VAL A 147 7.55 -15.20 -7.32
C VAL A 147 6.75 -13.97 -7.74
N VAL A 148 6.90 -13.62 -9.01
CA VAL A 148 6.06 -12.65 -9.70
C VAL A 148 5.08 -13.34 -10.64
N MET A 149 3.93 -12.71 -10.83
CA MET A 149 3.03 -12.95 -11.95
C MET A 149 3.36 -11.96 -13.06
N TYR A 150 3.60 -12.46 -14.27
CA TYR A 150 3.96 -11.64 -15.40
C TYR A 150 2.86 -10.66 -15.82
N HIS A 151 3.24 -9.44 -16.14
CA HIS A 151 2.37 -8.49 -16.85
C HIS A 151 3.21 -7.56 -17.73
N GLN A 152 3.60 -8.06 -18.89
CA GLN A 152 4.42 -7.33 -19.86
C GLN A 152 3.76 -7.36 -21.24
N PRO A 153 2.61 -6.69 -21.43
CA PRO A 153 1.91 -6.69 -22.71
C PRO A 153 2.74 -6.14 -23.88
N THR A 154 3.79 -5.36 -23.65
CA THR A 154 4.68 -4.85 -24.72
C THR A 154 5.92 -5.70 -24.99
N ALA A 155 6.19 -6.71 -24.17
CA ALA A 155 7.35 -7.59 -24.33
C ALA A 155 7.21 -8.50 -25.56
N ILE A 156 8.35 -8.80 -26.19
CA ILE A 156 8.41 -9.77 -27.28
C ILE A 156 8.13 -11.17 -26.70
N PRO A 157 7.22 -11.97 -27.28
CA PRO A 157 6.94 -13.31 -26.79
C PRO A 157 8.19 -14.18 -26.65
N GLY A 158 8.29 -14.89 -25.52
CA GLY A 158 9.30 -15.92 -25.29
C GLY A 158 8.86 -17.30 -25.78
N LEU A 159 9.57 -18.35 -25.35
CA LEU A 159 9.27 -19.74 -25.73
C LEU A 159 7.87 -20.18 -25.28
N GLY A 160 7.40 -19.71 -24.12
CA GLY A 160 6.06 -19.96 -23.59
C GLY A 160 4.97 -19.03 -24.13
N GLY A 161 5.30 -18.15 -25.09
CA GLY A 161 4.39 -17.12 -25.59
C GLY A 161 4.52 -15.80 -24.83
N LEU A 162 3.43 -15.04 -24.75
CA LEU A 162 3.40 -13.73 -24.11
C LEU A 162 3.68 -13.83 -22.61
N TYR A 163 4.43 -12.86 -22.08
CA TYR A 163 4.67 -12.72 -20.64
C TYR A 163 3.43 -12.10 -19.95
N LEU A 164 2.36 -12.88 -19.86
CA LEU A 164 1.10 -12.49 -19.28
C LEU A 164 0.58 -13.58 -18.34
N TYR A 165 0.42 -13.22 -17.07
CA TYR A 165 -0.31 -13.94 -16.01
C TYR A 165 0.28 -15.28 -15.53
N GLN A 166 1.23 -15.85 -16.26
CA GLN A 166 2.06 -16.96 -15.79
C GLN A 166 3.15 -16.47 -14.84
N TRP A 167 3.75 -17.39 -14.10
CA TRP A 167 4.62 -17.06 -12.97
C TRP A 167 6.09 -17.26 -13.28
N ASN A 168 6.93 -16.47 -12.62
CA ASN A 168 8.38 -16.50 -12.68
C ASN A 168 8.97 -16.30 -11.28
N ASP A 169 10.02 -17.03 -10.92
CA ASP A 169 10.81 -16.66 -9.74
C ASP A 169 11.82 -15.56 -10.07
N ASP A 170 11.95 -14.63 -9.14
CA ASP A 170 12.83 -13.48 -9.25
C ASP A 170 13.53 -13.25 -7.91
N ARG A 171 14.53 -12.38 -7.92
CA ARG A 171 15.29 -11.98 -6.74
C ARG A 171 14.38 -11.11 -5.90
N CYS A 172 14.21 -11.49 -4.63
CA CYS A 172 13.27 -10.85 -3.71
C CYS A 172 13.46 -9.33 -3.53
N ASN A 173 14.62 -8.78 -3.88
CA ASN A 173 14.92 -7.34 -3.80
C ASN A 173 14.54 -6.54 -5.07
N MET A 174 14.13 -7.20 -6.15
CA MET A 174 13.65 -6.53 -7.37
C MET A 174 12.40 -5.71 -7.11
N LYS A 175 12.18 -4.65 -7.90
CA LYS A 175 11.12 -3.68 -7.65
C LYS A 175 9.94 -3.92 -8.57
N HIS A 176 8.87 -4.51 -8.01
CA HIS A 176 7.65 -4.86 -8.74
C HIS A 176 6.40 -4.26 -8.11
N ASN A 177 5.29 -4.33 -8.85
CA ASN A 177 3.95 -4.14 -8.32
C ASN A 177 3.61 -5.32 -7.38
N TYR A 178 2.44 -5.30 -6.73
CA TYR A 178 2.03 -6.43 -5.90
C TYR A 178 0.51 -6.56 -5.81
N ILE A 179 0.05 -7.75 -5.48
CA ILE A 179 -1.38 -8.06 -5.28
C ILE A 179 -1.58 -8.60 -3.87
N CYS A 180 -2.51 -8.00 -3.14
CA CYS A 180 -2.92 -8.46 -1.82
C CYS A 180 -4.23 -9.25 -1.91
N LYS A 181 -4.35 -10.32 -1.12
CA LYS A 181 -5.57 -11.09 -0.85
C LYS A 181 -5.99 -10.86 0.61
N TYR A 182 -7.28 -10.74 0.84
CA TYR A 182 -7.89 -10.54 2.15
C TYR A 182 -8.86 -11.66 2.39
N GLY A 183 -8.85 -12.22 3.61
CA GLY A 183 -9.85 -13.20 4.00
C GLY A 183 -11.26 -12.61 3.92
N PRO A 184 -12.29 -13.46 3.76
CA PRO A 184 -13.67 -13.05 3.96
C PRO A 184 -13.84 -12.36 5.32
N ASP A 185 -14.60 -11.26 5.33
CA ASP A 185 -14.89 -10.50 6.55
C ASP A 185 -15.87 -11.30 7.43
N TYR A 186 -15.39 -12.31 8.16
CA TYR A 186 -16.16 -13.03 9.20
C TYR A 186 -16.33 -12.15 10.45
N VAL A 187 -16.86 -10.93 10.29
CA VAL A 187 -17.12 -10.01 11.42
C VAL A 187 -18.39 -10.41 12.18
N LEU A 188 -19.23 -11.30 11.63
CA LEU A 188 -20.54 -11.59 12.23
C LEU A 188 -20.61 -12.83 13.14
N GLU A 189 -19.70 -13.80 13.02
CA GLU A 189 -19.77 -15.01 13.85
C GLU A 189 -19.14 -14.82 15.24
N LYS A 190 -18.18 -13.89 15.37
CA LYS A 190 -17.52 -13.62 16.65
C LYS A 190 -18.38 -12.80 17.62
N GLU A 191 -19.25 -11.93 17.11
CA GLU A 191 -20.15 -11.08 17.91
C GLU A 191 -21.46 -11.79 18.30
N LEU A 192 -21.82 -12.89 17.62
CA LEU A 192 -23.05 -13.66 17.90
C LEU A 192 -22.78 -15.01 18.60
N GLY A 193 -21.54 -15.51 18.53
CA GLY A 193 -21.11 -16.73 19.24
C GLY A 193 -21.00 -16.56 20.77
N ASP A 194 -20.86 -15.33 21.26
CA ASP A 194 -20.77 -15.01 22.71
C ASP A 194 -22.13 -14.86 23.41
N ARG A 195 -23.25 -15.23 22.76
CA ARG A 195 -24.62 -15.11 23.33
C ARG A 195 -25.52 -16.36 23.25
N ALA A 196 -24.97 -17.55 22.98
CA ALA A 196 -25.73 -18.79 23.05
C ALA A 196 -25.13 -19.76 24.07
N GLU A 197 -25.56 -19.65 25.33
CA GLU A 197 -25.46 -20.72 26.33
C GLU A 197 -26.68 -21.67 26.21
N PRO A 198 -26.62 -22.89 26.77
CA PRO A 198 -26.83 -24.13 26.04
C PRO A 198 -28.13 -24.82 26.44
N ASP A 199 -28.67 -25.66 25.56
CA ASP A 199 -29.77 -26.55 25.94
C ASP A 199 -29.54 -27.99 25.45
N TYR A 200 -29.47 -28.87 26.45
CA TYR A 200 -29.88 -30.28 26.46
C TYR A 200 -29.20 -31.31 25.55
N GLU A 201 -28.27 -32.10 26.12
CA GLU A 201 -28.10 -33.51 25.77
C GLU A 201 -27.87 -34.33 27.06
N VAL A 202 -28.73 -35.33 27.25
CA VAL A 202 -28.83 -36.22 28.42
C VAL A 202 -27.92 -37.42 28.24
N PHE A 203 -27.01 -37.69 29.18
CA PHE A 203 -26.39 -39.01 29.35
C PHE A 203 -26.14 -39.37 30.84
N PRO A 204 -26.15 -40.67 31.20
CA PRO A 204 -26.46 -41.20 32.54
C PRO A 204 -25.24 -41.30 33.49
N PRO A 205 -25.41 -41.72 34.76
CA PRO A 205 -24.58 -41.26 35.88
C PRO A 205 -23.31 -42.10 36.09
N VAL A 206 -22.20 -41.44 36.41
CA VAL A 206 -21.06 -42.05 37.12
C VAL A 206 -20.60 -41.13 38.24
N THR A 207 -20.34 -41.75 39.37
CA THR A 207 -20.30 -41.21 40.73
C THR A 207 -18.93 -40.64 41.14
N SER A 208 -19.00 -39.66 42.04
CA SER A 208 -18.06 -39.27 43.11
C SER A 208 -16.72 -38.59 42.78
N GLY A 209 -16.63 -37.33 43.22
CA GLY A 209 -15.40 -36.66 43.64
C GLY A 209 -15.53 -35.13 43.70
N SER A 210 -15.54 -34.55 44.91
CA SER A 210 -15.51 -33.11 45.24
C SER A 210 -14.82 -32.96 46.61
N PRO A 211 -14.47 -31.77 47.16
CA PRO A 211 -14.27 -30.41 46.60
C PRO A 211 -12.92 -29.77 47.02
N SER A 212 -12.47 -28.71 46.34
CA SER A 212 -11.82 -27.49 46.91
C SER A 212 -11.42 -26.57 45.74
N ASP A 213 -11.40 -25.23 45.79
CA ASP A 213 -11.81 -24.19 46.73
C ASP A 213 -11.82 -22.86 45.93
N ALA A 214 -12.56 -21.87 46.40
CA ALA A 214 -12.82 -20.59 45.77
C ALA A 214 -11.67 -19.58 45.92
N SER A 215 -11.47 -18.70 44.92
CA SER A 215 -11.37 -17.23 45.10
C SER A 215 -10.97 -16.50 43.80
N LYS A 216 -11.83 -15.56 43.38
CA LYS A 216 -11.56 -14.39 42.50
C LYS A 216 -11.24 -13.18 43.43
N PRO A 217 -10.63 -12.05 42.98
CA PRO A 217 -11.21 -11.08 42.03
C PRO A 217 -10.22 -10.66 40.91
N GLU A 218 -10.63 -10.49 39.65
CA GLU A 218 -11.09 -9.23 39.02
C GLU A 218 -10.06 -8.09 39.10
N ASP A 219 -9.38 -7.80 37.98
CA ASP A 219 -8.97 -6.43 37.68
C ASP A 219 -9.17 -6.15 36.19
N HIS A 220 -10.04 -5.17 35.93
CA HIS A 220 -10.66 -4.88 34.65
C HIS A 220 -10.13 -3.51 34.22
N TYR A 221 -9.16 -3.48 33.29
CA TYR A 221 -8.73 -2.24 32.64
C TYR A 221 -9.09 -2.29 31.16
N HIS A 222 -10.30 -1.80 30.84
CA HIS A 222 -10.61 -1.27 29.52
C HIS A 222 -9.91 0.09 29.38
N VAL A 223 -8.75 0.12 28.71
CA VAL A 223 -8.19 1.38 28.22
C VAL A 223 -8.95 1.73 26.94
N VAL A 224 -9.98 2.56 27.10
CA VAL A 224 -10.55 3.35 26.01
C VAL A 224 -9.46 4.30 25.55
N VAL A 225 -8.74 3.94 24.49
CA VAL A 225 -7.93 4.91 23.74
C VAL A 225 -8.92 5.78 23.01
N THR A 226 -9.15 6.98 23.54
CA THR A 226 -9.78 8.06 22.77
C THR A 226 -8.91 8.33 21.56
N GLU A 227 -9.35 7.83 20.42
CA GLU A 227 -8.80 8.11 19.11
C GLU A 227 -8.95 9.62 18.86
N THR A 228 -7.93 10.41 19.20
CA THR A 228 -7.79 11.74 18.63
C THR A 228 -7.47 11.53 17.15
N GLY A 229 -8.53 11.51 16.35
CA GLY A 229 -8.47 11.37 14.90
C GLY A 229 -7.62 12.46 14.28
N LEU A 230 -6.34 12.16 14.07
CA LEU A 230 -5.53 12.78 13.04
C LEU A 230 -5.36 11.73 11.95
N ILE A 231 -6.06 11.96 10.84
CA ILE A 231 -6.03 11.16 9.61
C ILE A 231 -4.58 10.71 9.34
N PRO A 232 -4.28 9.40 9.15
CA PRO A 232 -2.91 8.90 9.01
C PRO A 232 -2.10 9.60 7.92
N ASN A 233 -2.77 10.10 6.88
CA ASN A 233 -2.17 10.87 5.79
C ASN A 233 -1.62 12.24 6.23
N LEU A 234 -2.14 12.84 7.31
CA LEU A 234 -1.69 14.14 7.79
C LEU A 234 -0.33 14.02 8.51
N ILE A 235 -0.06 12.91 9.19
CA ILE A 235 1.20 12.68 9.89
C ILE A 235 2.38 12.64 8.91
N TYR A 236 2.22 11.96 7.76
CA TYR A 236 3.24 11.89 6.72
C TYR A 236 3.48 13.23 5.99
N VAL A 237 2.54 14.18 6.07
CA VAL A 237 2.70 15.53 5.51
C VAL A 237 3.26 16.49 6.57
N VAL A 238 2.85 16.37 7.83
CA VAL A 238 3.24 17.26 8.93
C VAL A 238 4.67 17.00 9.39
N ILE A 239 5.10 15.74 9.51
CA ILE A 239 6.46 15.39 9.97
C ILE A 239 7.57 15.99 9.08
N PRO A 240 7.52 15.92 7.74
CA PRO A 240 8.55 16.52 6.90
C PRO A 240 8.39 18.04 6.72
N THR A 241 7.19 18.60 6.89
CA THR A 241 6.97 20.05 6.70
C THR A 241 7.39 20.87 7.91
N ILE A 242 7.33 20.33 9.13
CA ILE A 242 7.79 21.04 10.34
C ILE A 242 9.28 21.40 10.27
N PRO A 243 10.23 20.47 9.99
CA PRO A 243 11.64 20.80 9.85
C PRO A 243 11.89 21.82 8.73
N LEU A 244 11.18 21.70 7.60
CA LEU A 244 11.31 22.63 6.48
C LEU A 244 10.85 24.04 6.85
N LEU A 245 9.72 24.17 7.54
CA LEU A 245 9.21 25.47 8.01
C LEU A 245 10.14 26.11 9.04
N LEU A 246 10.73 25.32 9.95
CA LEU A 246 11.72 25.82 10.90
C LEU A 246 12.99 26.32 10.20
N LEU A 247 13.47 25.60 9.18
CA LEU A 247 14.62 26.05 8.37
C LEU A 247 14.33 27.35 7.62
N ILE A 248 13.13 27.48 7.06
CA ILE A 248 12.68 28.70 6.38
C ILE A 248 12.64 29.87 7.39
N LEU A 249 12.08 29.67 8.59
CA LEU A 249 12.03 30.71 9.63
C LEU A 249 13.43 31.14 10.10
N VAL A 250 14.37 30.20 10.24
CA VAL A 250 15.77 30.51 10.59
C VAL A 250 16.45 31.26 9.45
N ALA A 251 16.25 30.86 8.19
CA ALA A 251 16.81 31.55 7.02
C ALA A 251 16.26 32.97 6.88
N PHE A 252 14.94 33.16 7.03
CA PHE A 252 14.35 34.50 7.05
C PHE A 252 14.81 35.31 8.26
N GLY A 253 14.88 34.72 9.45
CA GLY A 253 15.37 35.39 10.66
C GLY A 253 16.81 35.88 10.54
N THR A 254 17.70 35.02 10.03
CA THR A 254 19.12 35.36 9.77
C THR A 254 19.26 36.39 8.66
N CYS A 255 18.50 36.29 7.58
CA CYS A 255 18.48 37.29 6.50
C CYS A 255 17.98 38.66 7.00
N CYS A 256 16.87 38.69 7.77
CA CYS A 256 16.35 39.91 8.37
C CYS A 256 17.36 40.51 9.35
N PHE A 257 18.01 39.70 10.18
CA PHE A 257 19.04 40.16 11.11
C PHE A 257 20.24 40.75 10.36
N GLN A 258 20.73 40.09 9.31
CA GLN A 258 21.82 40.60 8.46
C GLN A 258 21.44 41.92 7.76
N MET A 259 20.22 42.02 7.24
CA MET A 259 19.72 43.24 6.60
C MET A 259 19.56 44.40 7.59
N LEU A 260 19.10 44.12 8.82
CA LEU A 260 18.99 45.12 9.89
C LEU A 260 20.35 45.52 10.44
N HIS A 261 21.30 44.59 10.55
CA HIS A 261 22.68 44.87 10.96
C HIS A 261 23.41 45.69 9.89
N LYS A 262 23.26 45.34 8.60
CA LYS A 262 23.76 46.16 7.48
C LYS A 262 23.13 47.56 7.47
N ARG A 263 21.82 47.69 7.72
CA ARG A 263 21.16 49.01 7.85
C ARG A 263 21.66 49.78 9.08
N GLY A 264 21.93 49.10 10.19
CA GLY A 264 22.52 49.68 11.40
C GLY A 264 23.94 50.20 11.17
N ALA A 265 24.81 49.39 10.55
CA ALA A 265 26.16 49.77 10.15
C ALA A 265 26.16 50.95 9.16
N ARG A 266 25.27 50.92 8.16
CA ARG A 266 25.11 52.01 7.19
C ARG A 266 24.62 53.31 7.86
N ARG A 267 23.75 53.22 8.86
CA ARG A 267 23.23 54.37 9.61
C ARG A 267 24.24 54.94 10.61
N ASN A 268 25.15 54.11 11.12
CA ASN A 268 26.26 54.53 11.98
C ASN A 268 27.39 55.20 11.17
N CYS A 269 27.71 54.73 9.95
CA CYS A 269 28.66 55.41 9.05
C CYS A 269 28.16 56.79 8.55
N PHE A 270 26.86 57.08 8.62
CA PHE A 270 26.29 58.41 8.28
C PHE A 270 26.33 59.43 9.44
N LYS A 271 26.54 58.98 10.69
CA LYS A 271 26.52 59.88 11.86
C LYS A 271 27.90 60.35 12.34
N ASP A 272 28.97 59.65 11.98
CA ASP A 272 30.36 60.04 12.31
C ASP A 272 31.20 60.22 11.03
N PRO A 273 31.66 61.45 10.70
CA PRO A 273 32.47 61.69 9.48
C PRO A 273 33.95 61.28 9.59
N SER A 274 34.36 60.49 10.59
CA SER A 274 35.78 60.20 10.84
C SER A 274 36.20 58.84 10.24
N PRO A 275 37.23 58.76 9.39
CA PRO A 275 37.53 57.56 8.62
C PRO A 275 38.44 56.62 9.41
N LEU A 276 37.89 55.66 10.15
CA LEU A 276 38.70 54.58 10.74
C LEU A 276 37.88 53.31 11.02
N SER A 277 37.24 52.78 9.99
CA SER A 277 36.93 51.35 9.93
C SER A 277 37.08 50.87 8.49
N SER A 278 37.93 49.86 8.27
CA SER A 278 38.18 49.23 6.97
C SER A 278 36.93 48.62 6.32
N GLU A 279 35.83 48.48 7.07
CA GLU A 279 34.59 47.88 6.60
C GLU A 279 33.76 48.83 5.71
N CYS A 280 33.79 50.15 5.92
CA CYS A 280 33.02 51.09 5.07
C CYS A 280 33.66 51.33 3.69
N LEU A 281 34.96 51.06 3.50
CA LEU A 281 35.64 51.19 2.19
C LEU A 281 35.34 50.02 1.24
N ALA A 282 35.15 48.81 1.76
CA ALA A 282 34.88 47.63 0.94
C ALA A 282 33.50 47.68 0.25
N GLU A 283 32.51 48.34 0.87
CA GLU A 283 31.14 48.39 0.34
C GLU A 283 30.93 49.51 -0.71
N SER A 284 31.82 50.51 -0.80
CA SER A 284 31.80 51.54 -1.87
C SER A 284 32.30 51.02 -3.22
N LEU A 285 33.15 49.99 -3.24
CA LEU A 285 33.71 49.44 -4.47
C LEU A 285 32.75 48.47 -5.15
N ASN A 286 31.82 47.86 -4.40
CA ASN A 286 30.90 46.84 -4.92
C ASN A 286 29.55 47.40 -5.41
N SER A 287 29.31 48.72 -5.28
CA SER A 287 28.10 49.39 -5.77
C SER A 287 28.27 50.09 -7.12
N ASN A 288 29.44 49.97 -7.75
CA ASN A 288 29.77 50.58 -9.05
C ASN A 288 30.11 49.53 -10.14
N LEU A 289 29.65 48.28 -9.96
CA LEU A 289 29.72 47.20 -10.94
C LEU A 289 28.33 46.61 -11.17
#